data_AF-A0A960V244-F1
#
_entry.id   AF-A0A960V244-F1
#
_cell.length_a   1.000
_cell.length_b   1.000
_cell.length_c   1.000
_cell.angle_alpha   90.00
_cell.angle_beta   90.00
_cell.angle_gamma   90.00
#
_symmetry.space_group_name_H-M   'P 1'
#
loop_
_entity.id
_entity.type
_entity.pdbx_description
1 polymer ?
#
loop_
_entity_poly.entity_id
_entity_poly.type
_entity_poly.pdbx_seq_one_letter_code
_entity_poly.pdbx_strand_id
1 'polypeptide(L)'
;MKNKVYKTVQKISASVAILATVLLSLSGELHAGDFEDWQRILEKHNRWDRSQGGLAMNPVVSNSARQLLTRYKMQTITGKTGLTSSITGTRLDQTLSILASDRGLHQKISSTDLIQGLIAANQLNNIIVDSVNKLGIGRDRKITPDEIRQLSGYIAANHRSEWELYHGDDEGNEETGYHFVQNDGGNSRIFGQKAADTVIDGIYHLGFGTTADGQNLLNEDNNKNISVADAANWLSSLLYGNIVPVQG
;
A
#
# COMPACT_ATOMS: atom_id res chain seq x y z
N MET A 1 -23.92 11.76 17.73
CA MET A 1 -22.67 11.65 18.52
C MET A 1 -22.11 10.22 18.59
N LYS A 2 -22.89 9.19 18.99
CA LYS A 2 -22.42 7.79 19.13
C LYS A 2 -21.82 7.14 17.86
N ASN A 3 -22.33 7.50 16.67
CA ASN A 3 -21.88 6.91 15.40
C ASN A 3 -20.52 7.43 14.91
N LYS A 4 -20.10 8.63 15.37
CA LYS A 4 -18.79 9.23 15.02
C LYS A 4 -17.69 8.63 15.90
N VAL A 5 -17.96 8.50 17.21
CA VAL A 5 -17.08 7.82 18.18
C VAL A 5 -16.87 6.34 17.81
N TYR A 6 -17.92 5.63 17.36
CA TYR A 6 -17.83 4.23 16.92
C TYR A 6 -16.91 4.04 15.71
N LYS A 7 -17.00 4.92 14.70
CA LYS A 7 -16.09 4.89 13.54
C LYS A 7 -14.65 5.25 13.92
N THR A 8 -14.47 6.19 14.85
CA THR A 8 -13.14 6.56 15.37
C THR A 8 -12.49 5.42 16.17
N VAL A 9 -13.24 4.72 17.01
CA VAL A 9 -12.73 3.58 17.81
C VAL A 9 -12.42 2.35 16.92
N GLN A 10 -13.21 2.10 15.87
CA GLN A 10 -12.87 1.05 14.88
C GLN A 10 -11.60 1.37 14.10
N LYS A 11 -11.41 2.63 13.69
CA LYS A 11 -10.16 3.09 13.05
C LYS A 11 -8.96 2.93 13.99
N ILE A 12 -9.08 3.34 15.26
CA ILE A 12 -8.01 3.19 16.27
C ILE A 12 -7.66 1.72 16.53
N SER A 13 -8.66 0.83 16.62
CA SER A 13 -8.42 -0.59 16.94
C SER A 13 -7.76 -1.36 15.80
N ALA A 14 -8.07 -1.03 14.54
CA ALA A 14 -7.39 -1.58 13.37
C ALA A 14 -5.95 -1.07 13.29
N SER A 15 -5.72 0.22 13.56
CA SER A 15 -4.38 0.81 13.58
C SER A 15 -3.48 0.21 14.66
N VAL A 16 -4.01 -0.06 15.87
CA VAL A 16 -3.22 -0.66 16.98
C VAL A 16 -2.79 -2.09 16.68
N ALA A 17 -3.63 -2.89 16.02
CA ALA A 17 -3.28 -4.27 15.66
C ALA A 17 -2.20 -4.33 14.56
N ILE A 18 -2.23 -3.37 13.62
CA ILE A 18 -1.23 -3.29 12.54
C ILE A 18 0.08 -2.68 13.07
N LEU A 19 0.02 -1.64 13.92
CA LEU A 19 1.19 -1.08 14.62
C LEU A 19 1.92 -2.12 15.47
N ALA A 20 1.18 -2.97 16.21
CA ALA A 20 1.80 -4.04 16.99
C ALA A 20 2.51 -5.06 16.10
N THR A 21 1.92 -5.44 14.96
CA THR A 21 2.52 -6.39 14.00
C THR A 21 3.78 -5.82 13.35
N VAL A 22 3.82 -4.51 13.11
CA VAL A 22 4.97 -3.82 12.51
C VAL A 22 6.09 -3.57 13.53
N LEU A 23 5.76 -3.17 14.77
CA LEU A 23 6.73 -3.06 15.88
C LEU A 23 7.42 -4.40 16.19
N LEU A 24 6.66 -5.51 16.13
CA LEU A 24 7.16 -6.87 16.30
C LEU A 24 8.10 -7.31 15.15
N SER A 25 7.93 -6.76 13.94
CA SER A 25 8.77 -7.09 12.78
C SER A 25 10.08 -6.29 12.71
N LEU A 26 10.13 -5.14 13.39
CA LEU A 26 11.27 -4.22 13.40
C LEU A 26 12.28 -4.50 14.53
N SER A 27 11.91 -5.25 15.58
CA SER A 27 12.78 -5.48 16.75
C SER A 27 13.86 -6.56 16.54
N GLY A 28 13.84 -7.30 15.44
CA GLY A 28 14.88 -8.29 15.10
C GLY A 28 14.93 -9.55 15.98
N GLU A 29 14.36 -9.52 17.18
CA GLU A 29 14.22 -10.67 18.08
C GLU A 29 12.84 -10.62 18.75
N LEU A 30 12.13 -11.75 18.73
CA LEU A 30 10.93 -11.97 19.52
C LEU A 30 11.09 -13.28 20.28
N HIS A 31 10.99 -13.20 21.60
CA HIS A 31 10.93 -14.38 22.45
C HIS A 31 9.48 -14.78 22.69
N ALA A 32 9.23 -16.08 22.86
CA ALA A 32 7.89 -16.65 23.01
C ALA A 32 7.06 -16.03 24.17
N GLY A 33 7.73 -15.43 25.17
CA GLY A 33 7.08 -14.77 26.30
C GLY A 33 6.32 -13.48 25.96
N ASP A 34 6.71 -12.78 24.89
CA ASP A 34 6.06 -11.53 24.49
C ASP A 34 4.63 -11.76 23.96
N PHE A 35 4.34 -12.97 23.48
CA PHE A 35 3.02 -13.36 22.95
C PHE A 35 2.00 -13.73 24.03
N GLU A 36 2.43 -14.24 25.18
CA GLU A 36 1.54 -14.56 26.31
C GLU A 36 1.02 -13.30 27.00
N ASP A 37 1.84 -12.25 27.05
CA ASP A 37 1.46 -10.95 27.57
C ASP A 37 0.38 -10.26 26.72
N TRP A 38 0.40 -10.45 25.41
CA TRP A 38 -0.63 -9.95 24.48
C TRP A 38 -1.99 -10.65 24.63
N GLN A 39 -2.01 -11.98 24.81
CA GLN A 39 -3.25 -12.70 25.11
C GLN A 39 -3.88 -12.17 26.40
N ARG A 40 -3.05 -11.89 27.41
CA ARG A 40 -3.48 -11.34 28.69
C ARG A 40 -4.00 -9.90 28.57
N ILE A 41 -3.41 -9.07 27.71
CA ILE A 41 -3.86 -7.69 27.41
C ILE A 41 -5.21 -7.70 26.68
N LEU A 42 -5.36 -8.53 25.64
CA LEU A 42 -6.62 -8.68 24.90
C LEU A 42 -7.75 -9.20 25.79
N GLU A 43 -7.45 -10.14 26.70
CA GLU A 43 -8.44 -10.61 27.67
C GLU A 43 -8.81 -9.55 28.71
N LYS A 44 -7.83 -8.76 29.20
CA LYS A 44 -8.10 -7.64 30.12
C LYS A 44 -8.98 -6.58 29.46
N HIS A 45 -8.73 -6.25 28.20
CA HIS A 45 -9.52 -5.28 27.46
C HIS A 45 -10.95 -5.78 27.18
N ASN A 46 -11.10 -7.05 26.77
CA ASN A 46 -12.42 -7.70 26.62
C ASN A 46 -13.19 -7.84 27.94
N ARG A 47 -12.51 -7.94 29.09
CA ARG A 47 -13.16 -7.90 30.42
C ARG A 47 -13.62 -6.48 30.77
N TRP A 48 -12.81 -5.47 30.45
CA TRP A 48 -13.13 -4.07 30.65
C TRP A 48 -14.36 -3.65 29.82
N ASP A 49 -14.43 -3.99 28.53
CA ASP A 49 -15.60 -3.69 27.67
C ASP A 49 -16.91 -4.32 28.17
N ARG A 50 -16.84 -5.56 28.69
CA ARG A 50 -18.00 -6.24 29.29
C ARG A 50 -18.47 -5.60 30.58
N SER A 51 -17.56 -4.96 31.33
CA SER A 51 -17.89 -4.24 32.57
C SER A 51 -18.58 -2.88 32.34
N GLN A 52 -18.51 -2.33 31.12
CA GLN A 52 -19.08 -1.02 30.77
C GLN A 52 -20.51 -1.10 30.17
N GLY A 53 -21.23 -2.22 30.32
CA GLY A 53 -22.64 -2.33 29.92
C GLY A 53 -22.90 -2.63 28.43
N GLY A 54 -21.87 -3.03 27.67
CA GLY A 54 -22.03 -3.85 26.46
C GLY A 54 -22.40 -3.13 25.16
N LEU A 55 -21.39 -2.95 24.31
CA LEU A 55 -21.46 -3.44 22.93
C LEU A 55 -20.27 -4.39 22.77
N ALA A 56 -20.48 -5.68 22.99
CA ALA A 56 -19.47 -6.68 22.70
C ALA A 56 -19.00 -6.50 21.25
N MET A 57 -17.69 -6.61 21.00
CA MET A 57 -17.17 -6.69 19.63
C MET A 57 -18.03 -7.66 18.82
N ASN A 58 -18.50 -7.21 17.66
CA ASN A 58 -19.31 -8.02 16.75
C ASN A 58 -18.62 -9.39 16.56
N PRO A 59 -19.32 -10.53 16.74
CA PRO A 59 -18.73 -11.86 16.64
C PRO A 59 -17.99 -12.11 15.31
N VAL A 60 -18.33 -11.39 14.25
CA VAL A 60 -17.58 -11.35 12.97
C VAL A 60 -16.15 -10.81 13.16
N VAL A 61 -15.95 -9.76 13.95
CA VAL A 61 -14.63 -9.16 14.23
C VAL A 61 -13.77 -10.11 15.09
N SER A 62 -14.38 -10.82 16.04
CA SER A 62 -13.66 -11.81 16.85
C SER A 62 -13.28 -13.07 16.05
N ASN A 63 -14.14 -13.48 15.12
CA ASN A 63 -13.86 -14.61 14.23
C ASN A 63 -12.82 -14.25 13.18
N SER A 64 -12.84 -13.03 12.64
CA SER A 64 -11.77 -12.52 11.78
C SER A 64 -10.46 -12.40 12.52
N ALA A 65 -10.45 -11.91 13.77
CA ALA A 65 -9.24 -11.86 14.60
C ALA A 65 -8.69 -13.26 14.94
N ARG A 66 -9.55 -14.24 15.25
CA ARG A 66 -9.15 -15.65 15.47
C ARG A 66 -8.67 -16.34 14.19
N GLN A 67 -9.29 -16.04 13.04
CA GLN A 67 -8.81 -16.53 11.74
C GLN A 67 -7.48 -15.88 11.35
N LEU A 68 -7.28 -14.60 11.64
CA LEU A 68 -6.00 -13.88 11.47
C LEU A 68 -4.92 -14.46 12.38
N LEU A 69 -5.21 -14.75 13.65
CA LEU A 69 -4.30 -15.42 14.59
C LEU A 69 -3.95 -16.85 14.17
N THR A 70 -4.92 -17.60 13.64
CA THR A 70 -4.70 -18.97 13.14
C THR A 70 -3.88 -18.97 11.83
N ARG A 71 -4.12 -18.00 10.94
CA ARG A 71 -3.35 -17.80 9.71
C ARG A 71 -1.95 -17.26 9.98
N TYR A 72 -1.78 -16.40 10.99
CA TYR A 72 -0.49 -15.90 11.44
C TYR A 72 0.39 -17.05 11.96
N LYS A 73 -0.13 -17.94 12.82
CA LYS A 73 0.59 -19.15 13.28
C LYS A 73 1.07 -20.05 12.13
N MET A 74 0.32 -20.16 11.03
CA MET A 74 0.73 -20.93 9.84
C MET A 74 1.80 -20.21 9.00
N GLN A 75 1.77 -18.86 8.97
CA GLN A 75 2.71 -18.01 8.24
C GLN A 75 4.05 -17.84 8.95
N THR A 76 4.09 -17.87 10.29
CA THR A 76 5.35 -17.83 11.06
C THR A 76 6.15 -19.13 10.90
N ILE A 77 5.49 -20.28 10.67
CA ILE A 77 6.15 -21.56 10.36
C ILE A 77 6.80 -21.52 8.95
N THR A 78 6.37 -20.60 8.07
CA THR A 78 6.84 -20.48 6.68
C THR A 78 7.57 -19.16 6.37
N GLY A 79 7.84 -18.32 7.38
CA GLY A 79 8.73 -17.15 7.26
C GLY A 79 8.22 -15.98 6.41
N LYS A 80 6.89 -15.75 6.31
CA LYS A 80 6.32 -14.68 5.47
C LYS A 80 5.34 -13.80 6.24
N THR A 81 5.75 -12.61 6.64
CA THR A 81 4.93 -11.63 7.39
C THR A 81 4.15 -10.68 6.45
N GLY A 82 2.82 -10.60 6.62
CA GLY A 82 2.20 -9.30 6.93
C GLY A 82 1.50 -8.42 5.87
N LEU A 83 1.13 -8.87 4.68
CA LEU A 83 0.22 -8.13 3.76
C LEU A 83 -1.01 -8.99 3.45
N THR A 84 -2.18 -8.68 4.05
CA THR A 84 -3.43 -9.43 3.83
C THR A 84 -4.54 -8.62 3.13
N SER A 85 -4.14 -7.63 2.33
CA SER A 85 -4.70 -7.45 0.99
C SER A 85 -3.75 -8.22 0.09
N SER A 86 -4.23 -9.09 -0.80
CA SER A 86 -3.34 -9.90 -1.64
C SER A 86 -2.27 -9.01 -2.25
N ILE A 87 -0.99 -9.30 -1.99
CA ILE A 87 0.06 -8.80 -2.87
C ILE A 87 -0.24 -9.34 -4.26
N THR A 88 0.19 -8.62 -5.30
CA THR A 88 -0.18 -8.98 -6.67
C THR A 88 0.38 -10.34 -7.08
N GLY A 89 1.42 -10.82 -6.38
CA GLY A 89 2.17 -12.02 -6.75
C GLY A 89 3.11 -11.77 -7.92
N THR A 90 3.24 -10.51 -8.35
CA THR A 90 4.16 -10.08 -9.41
C THR A 90 5.37 -9.39 -8.80
N ARG A 91 6.35 -9.07 -9.65
CA ARG A 91 7.54 -8.34 -9.22
C ARG A 91 7.27 -6.87 -8.90
N LEU A 92 6.09 -6.34 -9.26
CA LEU A 92 5.66 -4.99 -8.89
C LEU A 92 5.58 -4.84 -7.36
N ASP A 93 5.35 -5.94 -6.63
CA ASP A 93 5.36 -5.96 -5.15
C ASP A 93 6.70 -5.50 -4.55
N GLN A 94 7.80 -5.46 -5.34
CA GLN A 94 9.07 -4.86 -4.92
C GLN A 94 8.94 -3.37 -4.58
N THR A 95 7.99 -2.64 -5.17
CA THR A 95 7.76 -1.22 -4.80
C THR A 95 7.39 -1.08 -3.33
N LEU A 96 6.58 -2.01 -2.80
CA LEU A 96 6.20 -2.04 -1.39
C LEU A 96 7.42 -2.28 -0.50
N SER A 97 8.30 -3.21 -0.88
CA SER A 97 9.55 -3.46 -0.16
C SER A 97 10.49 -2.25 -0.18
N ILE A 98 10.57 -1.54 -1.30
CA ILE A 98 11.38 -0.33 -1.44
C ILE A 98 10.87 0.76 -0.49
N LEU A 99 9.57 1.05 -0.52
CA LEU A 99 8.95 2.04 0.37
C LEU A 99 9.07 1.64 1.85
N ALA A 100 8.79 0.38 2.18
CA ALA A 100 8.84 -0.12 3.55
C ALA A 100 10.25 -0.12 4.16
N SER A 101 11.30 -0.10 3.34
CA SER A 101 12.70 -0.08 3.78
C SER A 101 13.39 1.28 3.58
N ASP A 102 12.67 2.29 3.10
CA ASP A 102 13.20 3.62 2.83
C ASP A 102 13.57 4.35 4.11
N ARG A 103 14.86 4.62 4.31
CA ARG A 103 15.34 5.23 5.57
C ARG A 103 14.82 6.65 5.75
N GLY A 104 14.64 7.39 4.67
CA GLY A 104 14.14 8.75 4.69
C GLY A 104 12.70 8.81 5.19
N LEU A 105 11.82 7.93 4.67
CA LEU A 105 10.43 7.83 5.14
C LEU A 105 10.37 7.48 6.63
N HIS A 106 11.14 6.48 7.08
CA HIS A 106 11.18 6.09 8.50
C HIS A 106 11.63 7.23 9.43
N GLN A 107 12.37 8.22 8.94
CA GLN A 107 12.81 9.37 9.71
C GLN A 107 11.81 10.53 9.74
N LYS A 108 10.85 10.55 8.82
CA LYS A 108 10.05 11.74 8.53
C LYS A 108 8.58 11.57 8.82
N ILE A 109 8.03 10.39 8.56
CA ILE A 109 6.61 10.12 8.76
C ILE A 109 6.38 9.11 9.89
N SER A 110 5.15 9.11 10.41
CA SER A 110 4.79 8.13 11.42
C SER A 110 4.72 6.73 10.81
N SER A 111 4.90 5.70 11.63
CA SER A 111 4.67 4.32 11.18
C SER A 111 3.24 4.10 10.68
N THR A 112 2.26 4.87 11.20
CA THR A 112 0.87 4.79 10.74
C THR A 112 0.73 5.26 9.31
N ASP A 113 1.35 6.38 8.96
CA ASP A 113 1.26 6.98 7.62
C ASP A 113 1.99 6.09 6.61
N LEU A 114 3.18 5.60 6.96
CA LEU A 114 3.91 4.62 6.15
C LEU A 114 3.05 3.38 5.86
N ILE A 115 2.38 2.82 6.87
CA ILE A 115 1.49 1.67 6.70
C ILE A 115 0.30 2.00 5.79
N GLN A 116 -0.31 3.18 5.94
CA GLN A 116 -1.44 3.59 5.11
C GLN A 116 -1.02 3.80 3.64
N GLY A 117 0.12 4.45 3.40
CA GLY A 117 0.71 4.58 2.07
C GLY A 117 1.07 3.24 1.43
N LEU A 118 1.59 2.28 2.19
CA LEU A 118 1.86 0.92 1.69
C LEU A 118 0.57 0.16 1.33
N ILE A 119 -0.49 0.31 2.11
CA ILE A 119 -1.80 -0.29 1.82
C ILE A 119 -2.35 0.30 0.51
N ALA A 120 -2.29 1.63 0.37
CA ALA A 120 -2.71 2.35 -0.83
C ALA A 120 -1.92 1.92 -2.08
N ALA A 121 -0.58 1.92 -1.99
CA ALA A 121 0.32 1.44 -3.03
C ALA A 121 0.00 -0.01 -3.46
N ASN A 122 -0.32 -0.89 -2.49
CA ASN A 122 -0.70 -2.27 -2.81
C ASN A 122 -2.03 -2.34 -3.59
N GLN A 123 -3.01 -1.49 -3.28
CA GLN A 123 -4.27 -1.47 -4.03
C GLN A 123 -4.07 -0.96 -5.46
N LEU A 124 -3.27 0.09 -5.64
CA LEU A 124 -2.87 0.59 -6.97
C LEU A 124 -2.15 -0.49 -7.79
N ASN A 125 -1.20 -1.20 -7.17
CA ASN A 125 -0.50 -2.32 -7.79
C ASN A 125 -1.48 -3.43 -8.25
N ASN A 126 -2.49 -3.77 -7.44
CA ASN A 126 -3.50 -4.76 -7.81
C ASN A 126 -4.30 -4.32 -9.04
N ILE A 127 -4.77 -3.07 -9.08
CA ILE A 127 -5.51 -2.54 -10.23
C ILE A 127 -4.64 -2.57 -11.50
N ILE A 128 -3.35 -2.21 -11.40
CA ILE A 128 -2.40 -2.29 -12.52
C ILE A 128 -2.29 -3.73 -13.03
N VAL A 129 -2.04 -4.69 -12.14
CA VAL A 129 -1.83 -6.09 -12.52
C VAL A 129 -3.08 -6.72 -13.10
N ASP A 130 -4.25 -6.47 -12.50
CA ASP A 130 -5.53 -6.95 -13.03
C ASP A 130 -5.82 -6.35 -14.40
N SER A 131 -5.53 -5.07 -14.61
CA SER A 131 -5.71 -4.39 -15.90
C SER A 131 -4.74 -4.90 -16.97
N VAL A 132 -3.47 -5.13 -16.62
CA VAL A 132 -2.47 -5.76 -17.50
C VAL A 132 -2.94 -7.14 -17.95
N ASN A 133 -3.41 -7.97 -17.01
CA ASN A 133 -3.93 -9.30 -17.30
C ASN A 133 -5.18 -9.25 -18.18
N LYS A 134 -6.10 -8.31 -17.90
CA LYS A 134 -7.35 -8.14 -18.63
C LYS A 134 -7.12 -7.71 -20.08
N LEU A 135 -6.20 -6.79 -20.31
CA LEU A 135 -5.84 -6.32 -21.65
C LEU A 135 -4.93 -7.30 -22.39
N GLY A 136 -4.25 -8.20 -21.67
CA GLY A 136 -3.34 -9.17 -22.25
C GLY A 136 -2.07 -8.54 -22.82
N ILE A 137 -1.63 -7.41 -22.23
CA ILE A 137 -0.45 -6.65 -22.62
C ILE A 137 0.80 -7.16 -21.89
N GLY A 138 1.99 -6.91 -22.43
CA GLY A 138 3.26 -7.29 -21.81
C GLY A 138 3.59 -8.79 -21.82
N ARG A 139 2.96 -9.57 -22.70
CA ARG A 139 3.17 -11.03 -22.82
C ARG A 139 4.60 -11.42 -23.19
N ASP A 140 5.30 -10.55 -23.90
CA ASP A 140 6.72 -10.68 -24.26
C ASP A 140 7.65 -10.15 -23.15
N ARG A 141 7.12 -9.89 -21.95
CA ARG A 141 7.82 -9.31 -20.79
C ARG A 141 8.29 -7.88 -21.03
N LYS A 142 7.64 -7.16 -21.95
CA LYS A 142 7.91 -5.76 -22.23
C LYS A 142 6.58 -5.03 -22.39
N ILE A 143 6.42 -3.93 -21.68
CA ILE A 143 5.33 -2.98 -21.91
C ILE A 143 5.84 -1.93 -22.90
N THR A 144 5.04 -1.66 -23.92
CA THR A 144 5.29 -0.63 -24.94
C THR A 144 4.54 0.67 -24.62
N PRO A 145 4.93 1.80 -25.24
CA PRO A 145 4.18 3.05 -25.15
C PRO A 145 2.70 2.92 -25.53
N ASP A 146 2.38 2.13 -26.56
CA ASP A 146 0.99 1.89 -26.95
C ASP A 146 0.22 1.10 -25.90
N GLU A 147 0.85 0.14 -25.25
CA GLU A 147 0.24 -0.63 -24.16
C GLU A 147 0.05 0.23 -22.90
N ILE A 148 0.93 1.19 -22.62
CA ILE A 148 0.71 2.17 -21.54
C ILE A 148 -0.50 3.05 -21.84
N ARG A 149 -0.68 3.55 -23.07
CA ARG A 149 -1.88 4.31 -23.44
C ARG A 149 -3.15 3.48 -23.25
N GLN A 150 -3.12 2.21 -23.69
CA GLN A 150 -4.24 1.29 -23.50
C GLN A 150 -4.52 1.01 -22.02
N LEU A 151 -3.48 0.74 -21.24
CA LEU A 151 -3.58 0.50 -19.80
C LEU A 151 -4.15 1.70 -19.06
N SER A 152 -3.60 2.89 -19.33
CA SER A 152 -4.03 4.14 -18.71
C SER A 152 -5.49 4.47 -19.06
N GLY A 153 -5.85 4.37 -20.34
CA GLY A 153 -7.24 4.55 -20.77
C GLY A 153 -8.20 3.55 -20.12
N TYR A 154 -7.80 2.29 -19.98
CA TYR A 154 -8.61 1.27 -19.31
C TYR A 154 -8.81 1.57 -17.83
N ILE A 155 -7.74 1.90 -17.10
CA ILE A 155 -7.83 2.22 -15.67
C ILE A 155 -8.67 3.48 -15.46
N ALA A 156 -8.43 4.54 -16.24
CA ALA A 156 -9.21 5.77 -16.16
C ALA A 156 -10.71 5.55 -16.47
N ALA A 157 -11.05 4.60 -17.35
CA ALA A 157 -12.44 4.30 -17.68
C ALA A 157 -13.15 3.38 -16.68
N ASN A 158 -12.42 2.47 -16.01
CA ASN A 158 -13.03 1.39 -15.23
C ASN A 158 -12.77 1.47 -13.72
N HIS A 159 -11.72 2.17 -13.31
CA HIS A 159 -11.24 2.18 -11.92
C HIS A 159 -11.05 3.60 -11.36
N ARG A 160 -11.49 4.66 -12.06
CA ARG A 160 -11.22 6.06 -11.70
C ARG A 160 -11.46 6.37 -10.22
N SER A 161 -12.64 6.05 -9.69
CA SER A 161 -12.99 6.38 -8.31
C SER A 161 -12.18 5.60 -7.27
N GLU A 162 -11.83 4.34 -7.56
CA GLU A 162 -10.97 3.53 -6.69
C GLU A 162 -9.53 4.03 -6.77
N TRP A 163 -9.09 4.39 -7.96
CA TRP A 163 -7.77 4.91 -8.23
C TRP A 163 -7.52 6.24 -7.51
N GLU A 164 -8.44 7.20 -7.61
CA GLU A 164 -8.37 8.48 -6.89
C GLU A 164 -8.31 8.27 -5.38
N LEU A 165 -9.12 7.36 -4.83
CA LEU A 165 -9.11 7.03 -3.41
C LEU A 165 -7.75 6.51 -2.92
N TYR A 166 -7.09 5.66 -3.71
CA TYR A 166 -5.82 5.05 -3.31
C TYR A 166 -4.61 5.87 -3.72
N HIS A 167 -4.66 6.60 -4.83
CA HIS A 167 -3.65 7.62 -5.15
C HIS A 167 -3.61 8.66 -4.04
N GLY A 168 -4.79 9.09 -3.61
CA GLY A 168 -4.93 10.11 -2.61
C GLY A 168 -4.77 11.51 -3.19
N ASP A 169 -4.75 12.44 -2.27
CA ASP A 169 -4.80 13.87 -2.51
C ASP A 169 -3.85 14.54 -1.52
N ASP A 170 -3.19 15.61 -1.95
CA ASP A 170 -2.36 16.51 -1.15
C ASP A 170 -2.95 17.94 -1.08
N GLU A 171 -4.19 18.15 -1.55
CA GLU A 171 -4.86 19.45 -1.45
C GLU A 171 -5.09 19.86 0.02
N GLY A 172 -4.36 20.89 0.45
CA GLY A 172 -4.50 21.51 1.77
C GLY A 172 -3.51 20.97 2.80
N ASN A 173 -4.02 20.52 3.96
CA ASN A 173 -3.22 19.97 5.07
C ASN A 173 -3.60 18.51 5.39
N GLU A 174 -4.35 17.84 4.51
CA GLU A 174 -4.80 16.46 4.70
C GLU A 174 -4.28 15.59 3.57
N GLU A 175 -3.21 14.84 3.84
CA GLU A 175 -2.73 13.80 2.93
C GLU A 175 -3.59 12.54 3.08
N THR A 176 -3.84 11.86 1.97
CA THR A 176 -4.53 10.57 1.95
C THR A 176 -3.86 9.60 0.97
N GLY A 177 -4.25 8.32 0.98
CA GLY A 177 -3.82 7.36 -0.03
C GLY A 177 -2.30 7.15 -0.07
N TYR A 178 -1.74 7.19 -1.28
CA TYR A 178 -0.30 7.07 -1.50
C TYR A 178 0.46 8.34 -1.10
N HIS A 179 -0.22 9.49 -0.99
CA HIS A 179 0.43 10.75 -0.63
C HIS A 179 1.00 10.76 0.79
N PHE A 180 0.62 9.82 1.67
CA PHE A 180 1.29 9.58 2.97
C PHE A 180 2.77 9.18 2.89
N VAL A 181 3.28 8.85 1.71
CA VAL A 181 4.70 8.50 1.50
C VAL A 181 5.35 9.33 0.39
N GLN A 182 4.57 10.08 -0.38
CA GLN A 182 5.05 10.88 -1.48
C GLN A 182 5.44 12.27 -0.94
N ASN A 183 6.60 12.79 -1.36
CA ASN A 183 7.17 14.05 -0.86
C ASN A 183 7.51 14.07 0.65
N ASP A 184 7.36 12.94 1.32
CA ASP A 184 7.52 12.76 2.76
C ASP A 184 8.93 12.34 3.18
N GLY A 185 9.92 12.75 2.39
CA GLY A 185 11.33 12.57 2.70
C GLY A 185 11.91 11.22 2.34
N GLY A 186 11.25 10.45 1.48
CA GLY A 186 11.81 9.24 0.89
C GLY A 186 13.13 9.52 0.14
N ASN A 187 14.14 8.69 0.38
CA ASN A 187 15.49 8.88 -0.19
C ASN A 187 16.01 7.69 -1.01
N SER A 188 15.28 6.58 -1.06
CA SER A 188 15.59 5.47 -1.95
C SER A 188 15.53 5.93 -3.41
N ARG A 189 16.44 5.40 -4.23
CA ARG A 189 16.48 5.66 -5.66
C ARG A 189 16.42 4.39 -6.47
N ILE A 190 15.61 4.42 -7.52
CA ILE A 190 15.52 3.39 -8.57
C ILE A 190 15.55 4.09 -9.94
N PHE A 191 16.18 3.47 -10.94
CA PHE A 191 16.40 4.08 -12.25
C PHE A 191 17.08 5.47 -12.20
N GLY A 192 17.89 5.72 -11.16
CA GLY A 192 18.55 7.00 -10.91
C GLY A 192 17.65 8.11 -10.34
N GLN A 193 16.35 7.85 -10.15
CA GLN A 193 15.35 8.80 -9.66
C GLN A 193 14.86 8.44 -8.26
N LYS A 194 14.23 9.38 -7.54
CA LYS A 194 13.61 9.08 -6.25
C LYS A 194 12.51 8.03 -6.43
N ALA A 195 12.55 6.99 -5.61
CA ALA A 195 11.64 5.86 -5.75
C ALA A 195 10.20 6.27 -5.44
N ALA A 196 9.95 6.85 -4.26
CA ALA A 196 8.63 7.29 -3.84
C ALA A 196 8.12 8.45 -4.71
N ASP A 197 8.85 9.57 -4.70
CA ASP A 197 8.42 10.86 -5.27
C ASP A 197 8.46 10.97 -6.81
N THR A 198 9.00 9.97 -7.53
CA THR A 198 9.17 10.10 -8.98
C THR A 198 8.78 8.85 -9.73
N VAL A 199 9.36 7.70 -9.38
CA VAL A 199 9.14 6.49 -10.16
C VAL A 199 7.81 5.84 -9.82
N ILE A 200 7.56 5.58 -8.52
CA ILE A 200 6.34 4.91 -8.08
C ILE A 200 5.14 5.84 -8.28
N ASP A 201 5.27 7.09 -7.85
CA ASP A 201 4.28 8.15 -8.10
C ASP A 201 3.99 8.34 -9.60
N GLY A 202 5.03 8.44 -10.44
CA GLY A 202 4.89 8.53 -11.88
C GLY A 202 4.12 7.37 -12.51
N ILE A 203 4.31 6.13 -12.01
CA ILE A 203 3.52 4.97 -12.43
C ILE A 203 2.07 5.07 -11.92
N TYR A 204 1.85 5.60 -10.73
CA TYR A 204 0.52 5.77 -10.16
C TYR A 204 -0.31 6.89 -10.84
N HIS A 205 0.29 7.66 -11.75
CA HIS A 205 -0.46 8.51 -12.67
C HIS A 205 -1.15 7.77 -13.83
N LEU A 206 -0.98 6.44 -13.95
CA LEU A 206 -1.68 5.64 -14.98
C LEU A 206 -3.20 5.81 -14.95
N GLY A 207 -3.81 6.10 -13.80
CA GLY A 207 -5.27 6.20 -13.67
C GLY A 207 -5.90 7.51 -14.15
N PHE A 208 -5.11 8.51 -14.54
CA PHE A 208 -5.61 9.82 -14.94
C PHE A 208 -5.67 10.05 -16.46
N GLY A 209 -5.21 9.06 -17.24
CA GLY A 209 -5.20 9.14 -18.69
C GLY A 209 -3.92 9.76 -19.24
N THR A 210 -3.97 10.19 -20.50
CA THR A 210 -2.83 10.75 -21.22
C THR A 210 -3.16 12.11 -21.80
N THR A 211 -2.12 12.90 -22.06
CA THR A 211 -2.22 14.12 -22.87
C THR A 211 -2.88 13.84 -24.23
N ALA A 212 -3.43 14.88 -24.88
CA ALA A 212 -4.14 14.74 -26.15
C ALA A 212 -3.27 14.15 -27.28
N ASP A 213 -1.96 14.36 -27.24
CA ASP A 213 -0.98 13.76 -28.16
C ASP A 213 -0.52 12.34 -27.73
N GLY A 214 -1.00 11.85 -26.59
CA GLY A 214 -0.71 10.53 -26.04
C GLY A 214 0.75 10.33 -25.59
N GLN A 215 1.53 11.40 -25.44
CA GLN A 215 2.97 11.30 -25.15
C GLN A 215 3.29 11.22 -23.65
N ASN A 216 2.40 11.74 -22.80
CA ASN A 216 2.60 11.80 -21.36
C ASN A 216 1.37 11.34 -20.61
N LEU A 217 1.59 10.80 -19.41
CA LEU A 217 0.51 10.60 -18.44
C LEU A 217 0.06 11.98 -17.92
N LEU A 218 -1.21 12.06 -17.54
CA LEU A 218 -1.75 13.19 -16.81
C LEU A 218 -1.64 12.95 -15.31
N ASN A 219 -1.56 14.01 -14.52
CA ASN A 219 -1.85 13.93 -13.08
C ASN A 219 -3.35 14.16 -12.81
N GLU A 220 -3.74 14.10 -11.55
CA GLU A 220 -5.08 14.37 -11.02
C GLU A 220 -5.68 15.70 -11.52
N ASP A 221 -4.84 16.73 -11.71
CA ASP A 221 -5.23 18.05 -12.21
C ASP A 221 -5.30 18.16 -13.74
N ASN A 222 -5.05 17.07 -14.48
CA ASN A 222 -4.85 17.06 -15.93
C ASN A 222 -3.62 17.84 -16.41
N ASN A 223 -2.63 18.03 -15.55
CA ASN A 223 -1.31 18.52 -15.94
C ASN A 223 -0.43 17.40 -16.47
N LYS A 224 0.54 17.77 -17.31
CA LYS A 224 1.50 16.83 -17.91
C LYS A 224 2.45 16.26 -16.84
N ASN A 225 2.52 14.94 -16.74
CA ASN A 225 3.48 14.23 -15.90
C ASN A 225 4.50 13.44 -16.75
N ILE A 226 4.96 12.27 -16.31
CA ILE A 226 6.00 11.47 -16.96
C ILE A 226 5.64 11.09 -18.39
N SER A 227 6.67 10.85 -19.21
CA SER A 227 6.43 10.36 -20.56
C SER A 227 5.89 8.93 -20.51
N VAL A 228 5.03 8.61 -21.47
CA VAL A 228 4.52 7.26 -21.69
C VAL A 228 5.68 6.28 -21.97
N ALA A 229 6.79 6.75 -22.56
CA ALA A 229 7.97 5.94 -22.80
C ALA A 229 8.72 5.58 -21.49
N ASP A 230 8.85 6.53 -20.56
CA ASP A 230 9.45 6.27 -19.25
C ASP A 230 8.55 5.32 -18.44
N ALA A 231 7.24 5.57 -18.44
CA ALA A 231 6.27 4.67 -17.81
C ALA A 231 6.39 3.23 -18.35
N ALA A 232 6.52 3.06 -19.67
CA ALA A 232 6.70 1.77 -20.31
C ALA A 232 7.99 1.06 -19.84
N ASN A 233 9.11 1.80 -19.79
CA ASN A 233 10.40 1.26 -19.37
C ASN A 233 10.41 0.87 -17.88
N TRP A 234 9.87 1.73 -17.00
CA TRP A 234 9.81 1.48 -15.57
C TRP A 234 8.84 0.35 -15.25
N LEU A 235 7.63 0.37 -15.79
CA LEU A 235 6.64 -0.68 -15.53
C LEU A 235 7.10 -2.05 -16.02
N SER A 236 7.75 -2.11 -17.20
CA SER A 236 8.39 -3.36 -17.67
C SER A 236 9.40 -3.89 -16.67
N SER A 237 10.27 -3.02 -16.17
CA SER A 237 11.33 -3.38 -15.24
C SER A 237 10.78 -3.79 -13.87
N LEU A 238 9.71 -3.13 -13.40
CA LEU A 238 9.03 -3.44 -12.15
C LEU A 238 8.25 -4.76 -12.23
N LEU A 239 7.57 -5.05 -13.35
CA LEU A 239 6.80 -6.29 -13.53
C LEU A 239 7.68 -7.52 -13.83
N TYR A 240 8.81 -7.34 -14.52
CA TYR A 240 9.56 -8.46 -15.10
C TYR A 240 11.04 -8.50 -14.72
N GLY A 241 11.58 -7.43 -14.16
CA GLY A 241 12.98 -7.28 -13.76
C GLY A 241 13.20 -7.36 -12.25
N ASN A 242 14.47 -7.38 -11.85
CA ASN A 242 14.87 -7.31 -10.44
C ASN A 242 15.38 -5.90 -10.15
N ILE A 243 14.75 -5.19 -9.22
CA ILE A 243 15.11 -3.81 -8.90
C ILE A 243 15.88 -3.81 -7.59
N VAL A 244 17.06 -3.20 -7.61
CA VAL A 244 17.87 -2.99 -6.41
C VAL A 244 17.86 -1.50 -6.11
N PRO A 245 17.18 -1.05 -5.02
CA PRO A 245 17.20 0.35 -4.64
C PRO A 245 18.56 0.75 -4.08
N VAL A 246 18.97 1.99 -4.35
CA VAL A 246 20.12 2.62 -3.70
C VAL A 246 19.60 3.66 -2.70
N GLN A 247 20.09 3.64 -1.47
CA GLN A 247 19.74 4.64 -0.46
C GLN A 247 20.53 5.93 -0.73
N GLY A 248 19.83 7.06 -0.81
CA GLY A 248 20.41 8.40 -1.00
C GLY A 248 20.85 9.09 0.28
#